data_AF-A0A2A8HL82-F1
#
_entry.id   AF-A0A2A8HL82-F1
#
_cell.length_a   1.000
_cell.length_b   1.000
_cell.length_c   1.000
_cell.angle_alpha   90.00
_cell.angle_beta   90.00
_cell.angle_gamma   90.00
#
_symmetry.space_group_name_H-M   'P 1'
#
loop_
_entity.id
_entity.type
_entity.pdbx_description
1 polymer ?
#
loop_
_entity_poly.entity_id
_entity_poly.type
_entity_poly.pdbx_seq_one_letter_code
_entity_poly.pdbx_strand_id
1 'polypeptide(L)'
;MINKIIVTLIQERVADTFGYPVYRLDNAELLNKEVFTELLYEMEYKDHSFFMDDIIVEAAKVGMTAEEVLYTLTEVCNAYKDIIDMLEHAPELHKQKLIDTFYSYINDGLQAETKALLN
;
A
#
# COMPACT_ATOMS: atom_id res chain seq x y z
N MET A 1 -5.43 20.74 0.55
CA MET A 1 -4.23 20.04 0.03
C MET A 1 -4.03 18.85 0.93
N ILE A 2 -4.18 17.62 0.43
CA ILE A 2 -4.13 16.43 1.27
C ILE A 2 -2.70 16.26 1.82
N ASN A 3 -2.58 16.07 3.13
CA ASN A 3 -1.28 15.93 3.78
C ASN A 3 -0.68 14.54 3.49
N LYS A 4 0.50 14.52 2.83
CA LYS A 4 1.16 13.27 2.43
C LYS A 4 1.47 12.33 3.59
N ILE A 5 1.85 12.86 4.77
CA ILE A 5 2.18 12.03 5.94
C ILE A 5 0.94 11.27 6.42
N ILE A 6 -0.21 11.95 6.48
CA ILE A 6 -1.47 11.32 6.90
C ILE A 6 -1.93 10.29 5.88
N VAL A 7 -1.79 10.59 4.59
CA VAL A 7 -2.10 9.62 3.52
C VAL A 7 -1.22 8.38 3.64
N THR A 8 0.07 8.56 3.90
CA THR A 8 1.00 7.43 4.10
C THR A 8 0.59 6.58 5.30
N LEU A 9 0.23 7.17 6.44
CA LEU A 9 -0.26 6.43 7.61
C LEU A 9 -1.56 5.65 7.32
N ILE A 10 -2.48 6.23 6.55
CA ILE A 10 -3.70 5.54 6.09
C ILE A 10 -3.33 4.38 5.18
N GLN A 11 -2.44 4.60 4.21
CA GLN A 11 -1.98 3.58 3.29
C GLN A 11 -1.32 2.42 4.01
N GLU A 12 -0.47 2.68 5.00
CA GLU A 12 0.18 1.65 5.82
C GLU A 12 -0.86 0.81 6.58
N ARG A 13 -1.84 1.45 7.23
CA ARG A 13 -2.90 0.75 7.97
C ARG A 13 -3.76 -0.12 7.06
N VAL A 14 -4.13 0.39 5.89
CA VAL A 14 -4.92 -0.37 4.91
C VAL A 14 -4.09 -1.50 4.31
N ALA A 15 -2.85 -1.24 3.94
CA ALA A 15 -1.95 -2.22 3.37
C ALA A 15 -1.75 -3.42 4.30
N ASP A 16 -1.45 -3.19 5.58
CA ASP A 16 -1.32 -4.28 6.58
C ASP A 16 -2.59 -5.13 6.67
N THR A 17 -3.73 -4.45 6.64
CA THR A 17 -5.06 -5.06 6.76
C THR A 17 -5.41 -5.97 5.57
N PHE A 18 -5.11 -5.53 4.33
CA PHE A 18 -5.25 -6.33 3.11
C PHE A 18 -4.09 -7.32 2.89
N GLY A 19 -3.11 -7.35 3.79
CA GLY A 19 -1.95 -8.23 3.70
C GLY A 19 -0.95 -7.84 2.60
N TYR A 20 -0.87 -6.56 2.25
CA TYR A 20 -0.05 -6.09 1.14
C TYR A 20 1.47 -6.27 1.41
N PRO A 21 2.26 -6.68 0.40
CA PRO A 21 3.62 -7.22 0.55
C PRO A 21 4.65 -6.26 1.15
N VAL A 22 4.57 -4.99 0.76
CA VAL A 22 5.69 -4.05 0.91
C VAL A 22 6.01 -3.74 2.37
N TYR A 23 5.06 -3.95 3.28
CA TYR A 23 5.20 -3.64 4.69
C TYR A 23 5.49 -4.88 5.58
N ARG A 24 5.52 -6.08 5.00
CA ARG A 24 5.87 -7.35 5.68
C ARG A 24 7.32 -7.80 5.42
N LEU A 25 8.14 -6.94 4.83
CA LEU A 25 9.54 -7.22 4.56
C LEU A 25 10.35 -6.98 5.83
N ASP A 26 10.32 -7.98 6.71
CA ASP A 26 11.01 -7.95 8.00
C ASP A 26 12.54 -8.04 7.79
N ASN A 27 13.21 -6.93 7.44
CA ASN A 27 14.65 -6.61 7.49
C ASN A 27 15.71 -7.64 7.04
N ALA A 28 15.36 -8.85 6.60
CA ALA A 28 16.28 -9.91 6.21
C ALA A 28 15.99 -10.44 4.79
N GLU A 29 14.76 -10.31 4.30
CA GLU A 29 14.40 -10.71 2.94
C GLU A 29 14.43 -9.51 2.00
N LEU A 30 15.32 -9.59 1.01
CA LEU A 30 15.35 -8.65 -0.12
C LEU A 30 14.11 -8.88 -0.97
N LEU A 31 13.30 -7.83 -1.14
CA LEU A 31 12.18 -7.83 -2.07
C LEU A 31 12.71 -8.01 -3.50
N ASN A 32 12.64 -9.25 -3.99
CA ASN A 32 12.88 -9.59 -5.39
C ASN A 32 11.55 -9.85 -6.10
N LYS A 33 11.58 -9.95 -7.43
CA LYS A 33 10.36 -10.06 -8.23
C LYS A 33 9.54 -11.32 -7.89
N GLU A 34 10.19 -12.45 -7.61
CA GLU A 34 9.52 -13.71 -7.30
C GLU A 34 8.78 -13.59 -5.96
N VAL A 35 9.47 -13.11 -4.92
CA VAL A 35 8.88 -12.85 -3.61
C VAL A 35 7.74 -11.82 -3.70
N PHE A 36 7.92 -10.74 -4.45
CA PHE A 36 6.86 -9.74 -4.67
C PHE A 36 5.62 -10.35 -5.34
N THR A 37 5.84 -11.23 -6.32
CA THR A 37 4.76 -11.92 -7.04
C THR A 37 3.98 -12.84 -6.11
N GLU A 38 4.67 -13.66 -5.32
CA GLU A 38 4.04 -14.55 -4.33
C GLU A 38 3.20 -13.75 -3.33
N LEU A 39 3.78 -12.70 -2.75
CA LEU A 39 3.07 -11.86 -1.78
C LEU A 39 1.86 -11.13 -2.39
N LEU A 40 1.90 -10.74 -3.67
CA LEU A 40 0.74 -10.16 -4.35
C LEU A 40 -0.39 -11.18 -4.53
N TYR A 41 -0.07 -12.45 -4.76
CA TYR A 41 -1.08 -13.52 -4.82
C TYR A 41 -1.65 -13.90 -3.45
N GLU A 42 -0.94 -13.61 -2.36
CA GLU A 42 -1.41 -13.79 -0.99
C GLU A 42 -2.36 -12.68 -0.51
N MET A 43 -2.58 -11.64 -1.31
CA MET A 43 -3.55 -10.59 -0.97
C MET A 43 -4.96 -11.18 -0.87
N GLU A 44 -5.63 -10.91 0.24
CA GLU A 44 -6.98 -11.39 0.50
C GLU A 44 -7.93 -10.21 0.71
N TYR A 45 -9.10 -10.28 0.09
CA TYR A 45 -10.21 -9.40 0.47
C TYR A 45 -10.74 -9.84 1.83
N LYS A 46 -10.70 -8.96 2.85
CA LYS A 46 -11.42 -9.20 4.10
C LYS A 46 -12.37 -8.04 4.40
N ASP A 47 -13.42 -8.34 5.15
CA ASP A 47 -14.37 -7.34 5.61
C ASP A 47 -13.76 -6.66 6.84
N HIS A 48 -13.28 -5.43 6.66
CA HIS A 48 -12.36 -4.81 7.59
C HIS A 48 -13.03 -3.73 8.44
N SER A 49 -12.90 -3.88 9.75
CA SER A 49 -13.20 -2.85 10.74
C SER A 49 -11.90 -2.16 11.13
N PHE A 50 -11.82 -0.84 10.97
CA PHE A 50 -10.62 -0.06 11.27
C PHE A 50 -10.79 0.77 12.54
N PHE A 51 -9.77 0.76 13.40
CA PHE A 51 -9.59 1.79 14.41
C PHE A 51 -8.67 2.87 13.82
N MET A 52 -9.16 4.11 13.74
CA MET A 52 -8.46 5.24 13.09
C MET A 52 -8.27 6.44 14.02
N ASP A 53 -8.59 6.30 15.32
CA ASP A 53 -8.58 7.40 16.27
C ASP A 53 -7.20 8.07 16.36
N ASP A 54 -6.13 7.27 16.29
CA ASP A 54 -4.74 7.74 16.25
C ASP A 54 -4.45 8.57 15.00
N ILE A 55 -4.85 8.09 13.82
CA ILE A 55 -4.65 8.78 12.54
C ILE A 55 -5.50 10.06 12.47
N ILE A 56 -6.72 10.05 13.01
CA ILE A 56 -7.59 11.24 13.09
C ILE A 56 -6.96 12.30 13.99
N VAL A 57 -6.38 11.91 15.13
CA VAL A 57 -5.68 12.83 16.03
C VAL A 57 -4.46 13.46 15.34
N GLU A 58 -3.66 12.68 14.61
CA GLU A 58 -2.53 13.24 13.86
C GLU A 58 -2.98 14.13 12.69
N ALA A 59 -4.05 13.75 11.99
CA ALA A 59 -4.63 14.51 10.89
C ALA A 59 -5.13 15.89 11.34
N ALA A 60 -5.74 15.96 12.52
CA ALA A 60 -6.21 17.22 13.09
C ALA A 60 -5.05 18.22 13.33
N LYS A 61 -3.86 17.76 13.69
CA LYS A 61 -2.68 18.63 13.91
C LYS A 61 -2.22 19.33 12.63
N VAL A 62 -2.54 18.77 11.47
CA VAL A 62 -2.20 19.31 10.15
C VAL A 62 -3.40 19.92 9.43
N GLY A 63 -4.50 20.14 10.15
CA GLY A 63 -5.70 20.80 9.64
C GLY A 63 -6.61 19.93 8.78
N MET A 64 -6.45 18.60 8.81
CA MET A 64 -7.38 17.66 8.18
C MET A 64 -8.51 17.27 9.13
N THR A 65 -9.72 17.22 8.60
CA THR A 65 -10.92 16.80 9.32
C THR A 65 -11.06 15.27 9.35
N ALA A 66 -11.85 14.75 10.29
CA ALA A 66 -12.16 13.32 10.34
C ALA A 66 -12.89 12.84 9.06
N GLU A 67 -13.69 13.70 8.42
CA GLU A 67 -14.37 13.38 7.16
C GLU A 67 -13.38 13.25 6.00
N GLU A 68 -12.38 14.13 5.90
CA GLU A 68 -11.31 14.02 4.90
C GLU A 68 -10.46 12.76 5.11
N VAL A 69 -10.21 12.38 6.37
CA VAL A 69 -9.53 11.12 6.72
C VAL A 69 -10.36 9.92 6.27
N LEU A 70 -11.66 9.91 6.55
CA LEU A 70 -12.56 8.82 6.16
C LEU A 70 -12.69 8.70 4.63
N TYR A 71 -12.79 9.83 3.93
CA TYR A 71 -12.80 9.87 2.47
C TYR A 71 -11.53 9.26 1.90
N THR A 72 -10.36 9.70 2.39
CA THR A 72 -9.06 9.19 1.97
C THR A 72 -8.92 7.69 2.25
N LEU A 73 -9.34 7.24 3.43
CA LEU A 73 -9.37 5.82 3.81
C LEU A 73 -10.22 5.01 2.82
N THR A 74 -11.39 5.52 2.45
CA THR A 74 -12.30 4.85 1.51
C THR A 74 -11.68 4.71 0.13
N GLU A 75 -11.06 5.77 -0.39
CA GLU A 75 -10.35 5.74 -1.68
C GLU A 75 -9.21 4.71 -1.67
N VAL A 76 -8.39 4.69 -0.61
CA VAL A 76 -7.30 3.74 -0.47
C VAL A 76 -7.83 2.31 -0.40
N CYS A 77 -8.87 2.05 0.40
CA CYS A 77 -9.51 0.74 0.47
C CYS A 77 -10.02 0.28 -0.89
N ASN A 78 -10.70 1.14 -1.64
CA ASN A 78 -11.23 0.80 -2.96
C ASN A 78 -10.10 0.48 -3.94
N ALA A 79 -9.00 1.23 -3.92
CA ALA A 79 -7.85 0.94 -4.78
C ALA A 79 -7.24 -0.45 -4.51
N TYR A 80 -7.12 -0.86 -3.25
CA TYR A 80 -6.65 -2.21 -2.90
C TYR A 80 -7.64 -3.31 -3.32
N LYS A 81 -8.95 -3.06 -3.16
CA LYS A 81 -10.00 -3.97 -3.64
C LYS A 81 -9.93 -4.17 -5.16
N ASP A 82 -9.73 -3.09 -5.91
CA ASP A 82 -9.61 -3.14 -7.36
C ASP A 82 -8.37 -3.95 -7.78
N ILE A 83 -7.24 -3.82 -7.07
CA ILE A 83 -6.04 -4.64 -7.34
C ILE A 83 -6.32 -6.12 -7.13
N ILE A 84 -6.99 -6.50 -6.03
CA ILE A 84 -7.35 -7.89 -5.75
C ILE A 84 -8.26 -8.45 -6.84
N ASP A 85 -9.31 -7.70 -7.20
CA ASP A 85 -10.25 -8.10 -8.25
C ASP A 85 -9.55 -8.28 -9.62
N MET A 86 -8.65 -7.36 -9.97
CA MET A 86 -7.81 -7.48 -11.16
C MET A 86 -6.91 -8.72 -11.11
N LEU A 87 -6.27 -9.00 -9.96
CA LEU A 87 -5.41 -10.16 -9.78
C LEU A 87 -6.21 -11.47 -9.79
N GLU A 88 -7.48 -11.49 -9.41
CA GLU A 88 -8.34 -12.67 -9.52
C GLU A 88 -8.76 -12.91 -10.97
N HIS A 89 -9.27 -11.89 -11.66
CA HIS A 89 -10.01 -12.06 -12.92
C HIS A 89 -9.21 -11.79 -14.20
N ALA A 90 -8.06 -11.08 -14.14
CA ALA A 90 -7.33 -10.73 -15.35
C ALA A 90 -6.69 -11.96 -16.02
N PRO A 91 -6.43 -11.93 -17.34
CA PRO A 91 -5.59 -12.93 -17.99
C PRO A 91 -4.16 -12.91 -17.44
N GLU A 92 -3.51 -14.06 -17.32
CA GLU A 92 -2.18 -14.19 -16.71
C GLU A 92 -1.12 -13.25 -17.32
N LEU A 93 -1.15 -13.07 -18.64
CA LEU A 93 -0.26 -12.11 -19.33
C LEU A 93 -0.40 -10.67 -18.80
N HIS A 94 -1.61 -10.24 -18.46
CA HIS A 94 -1.87 -8.90 -17.94
C HIS A 94 -1.52 -8.81 -16.45
N LYS A 95 -1.75 -9.88 -15.67
CA LYS A 95 -1.27 -9.96 -14.28
C LYS A 95 0.24 -9.80 -14.21
N GLN A 96 0.98 -10.54 -15.03
CA GLN A 96 2.44 -10.48 -15.09
C GLN A 96 2.96 -9.08 -15.48
N LYS A 97 2.31 -8.42 -16.45
CA LYS A 97 2.66 -7.02 -16.79
C LYS A 97 2.41 -6.03 -15.65
N LEU A 98 1.32 -6.22 -14.90
CA LEU A 98 0.98 -5.40 -13.74
C LEU A 98 2.02 -5.59 -12.63
N ILE A 99 2.37 -6.85 -12.34
CA ILE A 99 3.40 -7.24 -11.37
C ILE A 99 4.75 -6.63 -11.77
N ASP A 100 5.16 -6.77 -13.04
CA ASP A 100 6.39 -6.17 -13.58
C ASP A 100 6.45 -4.65 -13.36
N THR A 101 5.32 -3.99 -13.61
CA THR A 101 5.21 -2.53 -13.48
C THR A 101 5.34 -2.12 -12.02
N PHE A 102 4.58 -2.74 -11.12
CA PHE A 102 4.65 -2.43 -9.69
C PHE A 102 6.03 -2.74 -9.10
N TYR A 103 6.61 -3.88 -9.45
CA TYR A 103 7.95 -4.25 -8.98
C TYR A 103 8.99 -3.22 -9.41
N SER A 104 8.96 -2.76 -10.68
CA SER A 104 9.87 -1.72 -11.16
C SER A 104 9.73 -0.42 -10.35
N TYR A 105 8.50 0.04 -10.11
CA TYR A 105 8.27 1.26 -9.33
C TYR A 105 8.76 1.17 -7.90
N ILE A 106 8.49 0.05 -7.22
CA ILE A 106 8.94 -0.16 -5.83
C ILE A 106 10.47 -0.26 -5.78
N ASN A 107 11.07 -1.04 -6.68
CA ASN A 107 12.52 -1.17 -6.75
C ASN A 107 13.21 0.17 -7.04
N ASP A 108 12.67 0.98 -7.95
CA ASP A 108 13.21 2.31 -8.25
C ASP A 108 13.08 3.26 -7.04
N GLY A 109 11.96 3.18 -6.32
CA GLY A 109 11.72 3.93 -5.07
C GLY A 109 12.72 3.55 -3.97
N LEU A 110 12.87 2.25 -3.69
CA LEU A 110 13.81 1.73 -2.69
C LEU A 110 15.27 2.11 -3.03
N GLN A 111 15.64 2.08 -4.32
CA GLN A 111 16.97 2.52 -4.76
C GLN A 111 17.17 4.03 -4.61
N ALA A 112 16.12 4.84 -4.81
CA ALA A 112 16.19 6.27 -4.60
C ALA A 112 16.36 6.62 -3.11
N GLU A 113 15.64 5.95 -2.21
CA GLU A 113 15.80 6.12 -0.76
C GLU A 113 17.18 5.68 -0.27
N THR A 114 17.70 4.56 -0.76
CA THR A 114 19.05 4.09 -0.44
C THR A 114 20.12 5.11 -0.87
N LYS A 115 19.96 5.74 -2.05
CA LYS A 115 20.87 6.81 -2.49
C LYS A 115 20.72 8.10 -1.68
N ALA A 116 19.53 8.40 -1.16
CA ALA A 116 19.31 9.56 -0.31
C ALA A 116 19.93 9.38 1.09
N LEU A 117 19.97 8.15 1.61
CA LEU A 117 20.58 7.82 2.91
C LEU A 117 22.12 7.74 2.87
N LEU A 118 22.71 7.59 1.68
CA LEU A 118 24.16 7.50 1.46
C LEU A 118 24.82 8.84 1.11
N ASN A 119 24.04 9.93 0.99
CA ASN A 119 24.53 11.30 0.77
C ASN A 119 24.35 12.15 2.02
#